data_AF-A0A2G7FKE4-F1
#
_entry.id   AF-A0A2G7FKE4-F1
#
_cell.length_a   1.000
_cell.length_b   1.000
_cell.length_c   1.000
_cell.angle_alpha   90.00
_cell.angle_beta   90.00
_cell.angle_gamma   90.00
#
_symmetry.space_group_name_H-M   'P 1'
#
loop_
_entity.id
_entity.type
_entity.pdbx_description
1 polymer ?
#
loop_
_entity_poly.entity_id
_entity_poly.type
_entity_poly.pdbx_seq_one_letter_code
_entity_poly.pdbx_strand_id
1 'polypeptide(L)'
;MSFARPARCVFCSFTRGVTAGTRVPSRQFHPSPTQFANRKPKFPNFKARDEKTLEEITRDMKPKHFKPYTEEEKAALKEGYTPEQLAAIEAGEAAIDPKDMAEQFAIRRDPMKLHYLDDFSTIEPGVDKHVRAPKSNSDYNATLKSDDDFVEDFARFFQEMPEDATAADWVRFAETLRVTLGKEENELNPHSALVPDLFSPGESLTEEAKSVKPFEMQSSARFGESEEITEALKRLLQSTGYTQAFVKGLATKTLVSHSVVNQTRLGKVRRMYCLSIAGNGNGLLGIGEAKSEESADAITQSKYRAIRNMQPIPRYEGRTIFGDVEGKVGAVELKLMTRPPGFGLRCQHLIFEMCRAAGIHDLAARVGRSRNPMNTVKAAYDALMSQRNPEDIARARGKKMVDVRKVYYSGRY
;
A
#
# COMPACT_ATOMS: atom_id res chain seq x y z
N MET A 1 56.56 21.16 56.52
CA MET A 1 56.68 22.31 55.59
C MET A 1 57.35 21.83 54.30
N SER A 2 57.01 22.46 53.17
CA SER A 2 57.44 22.15 51.78
C SER A 2 56.67 20.99 51.13
N PHE A 3 55.65 21.19 50.26
CA PHE A 3 55.57 21.87 48.93
C PHE A 3 56.40 21.19 47.83
N ALA A 4 55.86 20.10 47.26
CA ALA A 4 55.86 19.79 45.82
C ALA A 4 55.37 18.34 45.59
N ARG A 5 54.13 18.16 45.14
CA ARG A 5 53.77 16.98 44.33
C ARG A 5 53.22 17.50 43.00
N PRO A 6 53.84 17.12 41.86
CA PRO A 6 53.43 17.64 40.56
C PRO A 6 52.04 17.15 40.17
N ALA A 7 51.28 18.05 39.54
CA ALA A 7 49.92 17.85 39.08
C ALA A 7 49.84 16.69 38.06
N ARG A 8 48.91 15.75 38.29
CA ARG A 8 48.54 14.73 37.31
C ARG A 8 47.69 15.37 36.21
N CYS A 9 48.18 15.31 34.97
CA CYS A 9 47.47 15.79 33.79
C CYS A 9 46.12 15.07 33.61
N VAL A 10 45.04 15.85 33.54
CA VAL A 10 43.64 15.42 33.36
C VAL A 10 43.36 14.97 31.91
N PHE A 11 44.36 15.00 31.03
CA PHE A 11 44.24 14.60 29.61
C PHE A 11 44.56 13.12 29.32
N CYS A 12 44.93 12.32 30.32
CA CYS A 12 45.23 10.89 30.13
C CYS A 12 44.05 9.93 30.40
N SER A 13 42.81 10.42 30.47
CA SER A 13 41.61 9.60 30.67
C SER A 13 40.92 9.12 29.39
N PHE A 14 41.54 9.31 28.21
CA PHE A 14 41.04 8.82 26.93
C PHE A 14 42.05 7.95 26.18
N THR A 15 42.37 6.79 26.73
CA THR A 15 42.92 5.67 25.94
C THR A 15 42.13 4.40 26.26
N ARG A 16 40.99 4.22 25.59
CA ARG A 16 40.44 2.87 25.42
C ARG A 16 41.45 2.07 24.61
N GLY A 17 41.77 0.86 25.08
CA GLY A 17 42.59 -0.08 24.32
C GLY A 17 42.01 -0.28 22.93
N VAL A 18 42.86 -0.15 21.92
CA VAL A 18 42.54 -0.38 20.51
C VAL A 18 42.08 -1.83 20.37
N THR A 19 40.77 -2.04 20.21
CA THR A 19 40.25 -3.29 19.69
C THR A 19 40.80 -3.47 18.27
N ALA A 20 41.46 -4.60 18.01
CA ALA A 20 42.01 -4.93 16.71
C ALA A 20 40.92 -4.80 15.63
N GLY A 21 40.95 -3.70 14.88
CA GLY A 21 40.13 -3.51 13.70
C GLY A 21 40.50 -4.58 12.66
N THR A 22 39.48 -5.09 11.98
CA THR A 22 39.62 -5.98 10.83
C THR A 22 40.60 -5.37 9.83
N ARG A 23 41.79 -5.97 9.68
CA ARG A 23 42.73 -5.64 8.59
C ARG A 23 42.03 -5.94 7.27
N VAL A 24 41.72 -4.90 6.49
CA VAL A 24 41.34 -5.06 5.09
C VAL A 24 42.59 -5.56 4.35
N PRO A 25 42.57 -6.73 3.70
CA PRO A 25 43.73 -7.20 2.95
C PRO A 25 43.96 -6.30 1.74
N SER A 26 45.15 -5.73 1.63
CA SER A 26 45.60 -5.08 0.38
C SER A 26 45.75 -6.15 -0.71
N ARG A 27 45.19 -5.88 -1.89
CA ARG A 27 45.26 -6.78 -3.05
C ARG A 27 46.72 -6.96 -3.48
N GLN A 28 47.16 -8.21 -3.60
CA GLN A 28 48.35 -8.56 -4.37
C GLN A 28 47.96 -8.71 -5.85
N PHE A 29 48.58 -7.94 -6.73
CA PHE A 29 48.37 -7.98 -8.19
C PHE A 29 49.15 -9.14 -8.83
N HIS A 30 48.80 -10.38 -8.48
CA HIS A 30 49.25 -11.55 -9.26
C HIS A 30 48.14 -12.03 -10.20
N PRO A 31 48.47 -12.44 -11.45
CA PRO A 31 47.49 -12.91 -12.45
C PRO A 31 46.95 -14.32 -12.16
N SER A 32 47.41 -15.00 -11.12
CA SER A 32 46.83 -16.26 -10.69
C SER A 32 45.53 -16.01 -9.90
N PRO A 33 44.45 -16.77 -10.16
CA PRO A 33 43.22 -16.63 -9.40
C PRO A 33 43.50 -16.88 -7.92
N THR A 34 43.01 -15.98 -7.05
CA THR A 34 43.10 -16.16 -5.61
C THR A 34 42.26 -17.37 -5.22
N GLN A 35 42.92 -18.46 -4.82
CA GLN A 35 42.23 -19.60 -4.26
C GLN A 35 41.64 -19.20 -2.91
N PHE A 36 40.33 -18.94 -2.87
CA PHE A 36 39.63 -18.75 -1.61
C PHE A 36 39.77 -20.04 -0.80
N ALA A 37 40.51 -19.99 0.31
CA ALA A 37 40.60 -21.13 1.21
C ALA A 37 39.18 -21.48 1.70
N ASN A 38 38.73 -22.70 1.41
CA ASN A 38 37.46 -23.25 1.87
C ASN A 38 37.40 -23.22 3.40
N ARG A 39 36.94 -22.11 3.98
CA ARG A 39 36.72 -21.99 5.42
C ARG A 39 35.46 -22.76 5.79
N LYS A 40 35.61 -23.81 6.59
CA LYS A 40 34.46 -24.48 7.22
C LYS A 40 33.66 -23.45 8.05
N PRO A 41 32.32 -23.43 7.95
CA PRO A 41 31.49 -22.52 8.73
C PRO A 41 31.66 -22.81 10.23
N LYS A 42 31.50 -21.76 11.04
CA LYS A 42 31.73 -21.79 12.50
C LYS A 42 30.70 -22.66 13.25
N PHE A 43 29.56 -22.97 12.62
CA PHE A 43 28.52 -23.82 13.17
C PHE A 43 28.34 -25.06 12.28
N PRO A 44 28.13 -26.25 12.86
CA PRO A 44 27.78 -27.43 12.08
C PRO A 44 26.39 -27.25 11.47
N ASN A 45 26.26 -27.45 10.17
CA ASN A 45 24.95 -27.50 9.52
C ASN A 45 24.14 -28.65 10.13
N PHE A 46 22.90 -28.38 10.53
CA PHE A 46 21.92 -29.44 10.80
C PHE A 46 21.90 -30.37 9.60
N LYS A 47 21.92 -31.69 9.83
CA LYS A 47 21.96 -32.72 8.77
C LYS A 47 20.87 -32.41 7.73
N ALA A 48 21.26 -31.80 6.62
CA ALA A 48 20.52 -31.92 5.40
C ALA A 48 20.46 -33.42 5.09
N ARG A 49 19.29 -33.88 4.64
CA ARG A 49 19.10 -35.22 4.08
C ARG A 49 20.24 -35.55 3.12
N ASP A 50 20.50 -36.84 2.90
CA ASP A 50 21.52 -37.47 2.03
C ASP A 50 21.87 -36.74 0.71
N GLU A 51 22.36 -35.50 0.81
CA GLU A 51 22.71 -34.61 -0.27
C GLU A 51 24.23 -34.58 -0.26
N LYS A 52 24.81 -35.33 -1.19
CA LYS A 52 26.25 -35.35 -1.42
C LYS A 52 26.74 -33.91 -1.53
N THR A 53 27.83 -33.58 -0.83
CA THR A 53 28.40 -32.23 -0.96
C THR A 53 28.87 -32.02 -2.41
N LEU A 54 28.86 -30.77 -2.89
CA LEU A 54 29.30 -30.44 -4.27
C LEU A 54 30.70 -31.00 -4.59
N GLU A 55 31.55 -31.14 -3.57
CA GLU A 55 32.90 -31.71 -3.68
C GLU A 55 32.89 -33.25 -3.76
N GLU A 56 31.93 -33.91 -3.12
CA GLU A 56 31.70 -35.36 -3.24
C GLU A 56 31.13 -35.72 -4.62
N ILE A 57 30.20 -34.90 -5.15
CA ILE A 57 29.66 -35.08 -6.51
C ILE A 57 30.78 -35.00 -7.56
N THR A 58 31.70 -34.03 -7.43
CA THR A 58 32.84 -33.91 -8.36
C THR A 58 33.82 -35.08 -8.30
N ARG A 59 33.94 -35.76 -7.15
CA ARG A 59 34.87 -36.89 -6.97
C ARG A 59 34.29 -38.23 -7.44
N ASP A 60 32.98 -38.35 -7.51
CA ASP A 60 32.27 -39.60 -7.86
C ASP A 60 31.99 -39.76 -9.36
N MET A 61 32.20 -38.72 -10.18
CA MET A 61 31.92 -38.76 -11.61
C MET A 61 32.85 -39.75 -12.34
N LYS A 62 32.27 -40.52 -13.26
CA LYS A 62 32.91 -41.56 -14.06
C LYS A 62 32.41 -41.42 -15.50
N PRO A 63 33.19 -41.84 -16.52
CA PRO A 63 32.79 -41.73 -17.93
C PRO A 63 31.44 -42.42 -18.22
N LYS A 64 31.11 -43.49 -17.47
CA LYS A 64 29.86 -44.24 -17.61
C LYS A 64 28.60 -43.45 -17.26
N HIS A 65 28.73 -42.33 -16.55
CA HIS A 65 27.60 -41.46 -16.20
C HIS A 65 27.20 -40.52 -17.35
N PHE A 66 28.09 -40.29 -18.32
CA PHE A 66 27.83 -39.48 -19.51
C PHE A 66 27.57 -40.41 -20.70
N LYS A 67 26.30 -40.79 -20.89
CA LYS A 67 25.89 -41.63 -22.02
C LYS A 67 25.54 -40.75 -23.23
N PRO A 68 25.90 -41.16 -24.45
CA PRO A 68 25.39 -40.49 -25.65
C PRO A 68 23.88 -40.68 -25.75
N TYR A 69 23.23 -39.76 -26.47
CA TYR A 69 21.80 -39.83 -26.71
C TYR A 69 21.44 -41.07 -27.53
N THR A 70 20.37 -41.74 -27.11
CA THR A 70 19.78 -42.84 -27.86
C THR A 70 19.04 -42.34 -29.09
N GLU A 71 18.79 -43.22 -30.07
CA GLU A 71 18.04 -42.86 -31.27
C GLU A 71 16.60 -42.40 -30.94
N GLU A 72 16.00 -42.97 -29.88
CA GLU A 72 14.69 -42.58 -29.36
C GLU A 72 14.72 -41.17 -28.76
N GLU A 73 15.74 -40.85 -27.96
CA GLU A 73 15.92 -39.50 -27.39
C GLU A 73 16.21 -38.46 -28.48
N LYS A 74 16.99 -38.82 -29.51
CA LYS A 74 17.21 -37.96 -30.69
C LYS A 74 15.92 -37.74 -31.49
N ALA A 75 15.04 -38.74 -31.55
CA ALA A 75 13.72 -38.58 -32.15
C ALA A 75 12.83 -37.64 -31.32
N ALA A 76 12.87 -37.73 -29.99
CA ALA A 76 12.14 -36.83 -29.10
C ALA A 76 12.66 -35.38 -29.19
N LEU A 77 13.98 -35.17 -29.27
CA LEU A 77 14.57 -33.84 -29.46
C LEU A 77 14.11 -33.18 -30.77
N LYS A 78 13.84 -33.98 -31.82
CA LYS A 78 13.31 -33.47 -33.09
C LYS A 78 11.91 -32.88 -33.00
N GLU A 79 11.14 -33.25 -31.99
CA GLU A 79 9.81 -32.67 -31.77
C GLU A 79 9.89 -31.28 -31.14
N GLY A 80 10.94 -30.99 -30.35
CA GLY A 80 11.08 -29.73 -29.61
C GLY A 80 12.00 -28.68 -30.24
N TYR A 81 13.00 -29.10 -31.01
CA TYR A 81 14.05 -28.20 -31.53
C TYR A 81 14.04 -28.06 -33.06
N THR A 82 14.52 -26.91 -33.54
CA THR A 82 14.66 -26.66 -34.98
C THR A 82 15.79 -27.50 -35.59
N PRO A 83 15.80 -27.77 -36.90
CA PRO A 83 16.87 -28.54 -37.55
C PRO A 83 18.26 -27.90 -37.37
N GLU A 84 18.33 -26.56 -37.31
CA GLU A 84 19.58 -25.83 -37.07
C GLU A 84 20.07 -26.02 -35.63
N GLN A 85 19.16 -26.00 -34.65
CA GLN A 85 19.48 -26.27 -33.25
C GLN A 85 19.93 -27.72 -33.04
N LEU A 86 19.26 -28.68 -33.69
CA LEU A 86 19.66 -30.09 -33.64
C LEU A 86 21.06 -30.33 -34.21
N ALA A 87 21.38 -29.69 -35.33
CA ALA A 87 22.73 -29.77 -35.89
C ALA A 87 23.79 -29.25 -34.90
N ALA A 88 23.47 -28.20 -34.13
CA ALA A 88 24.34 -27.69 -33.06
C ALA A 88 24.46 -28.67 -31.88
N ILE A 89 23.36 -29.32 -31.47
CA ILE A 89 23.37 -30.34 -30.41
C ILE A 89 24.22 -31.55 -30.83
N GLU A 90 24.05 -32.05 -32.05
CA GLU A 90 24.82 -33.16 -32.60
C GLU A 90 26.31 -32.82 -32.70
N ALA A 91 26.63 -31.60 -33.17
CA ALA A 91 28.01 -31.11 -33.19
C ALA A 91 28.61 -30.98 -31.78
N GLY A 92 27.82 -30.56 -30.79
CA GLY A 92 28.23 -30.47 -29.38
C GLY A 92 28.50 -31.84 -28.76
N GLU A 93 27.63 -32.82 -29.02
CA GLU A 93 27.81 -34.22 -28.57
C GLU A 93 29.06 -34.85 -29.19
N ALA A 94 29.32 -34.59 -30.48
CA ALA A 94 30.50 -35.11 -31.17
C ALA A 94 31.81 -34.42 -30.72
N ALA A 95 31.75 -33.16 -30.30
CA ALA A 95 32.92 -32.39 -29.90
C ALA A 95 33.33 -32.59 -28.43
N ILE A 96 32.38 -32.89 -27.54
CA ILE A 96 32.63 -32.99 -26.09
C ILE A 96 32.76 -34.46 -25.68
N ASP A 97 34.00 -34.90 -25.47
CA ASP A 97 34.28 -36.29 -25.09
C ASP A 97 33.86 -36.60 -23.63
N PRO A 98 33.14 -37.72 -23.38
CA PRO A 98 32.75 -38.17 -22.03
C PRO A 98 33.92 -38.43 -21.07
N LYS A 99 35.11 -38.69 -21.61
CA LYS A 99 36.33 -38.93 -20.82
C LYS A 99 36.83 -37.62 -20.20
N ASP A 100 36.91 -36.56 -21.00
CA ASP A 100 37.34 -35.23 -20.55
C ASP A 100 36.37 -34.68 -19.51
N MET A 101 35.07 -34.89 -19.72
CA MET A 101 34.03 -34.55 -18.76
C MET A 101 34.16 -35.30 -17.44
N ALA A 102 34.71 -36.52 -17.42
CA ALA A 102 34.89 -37.28 -16.17
C ALA A 102 36.21 -36.93 -15.46
N GLU A 103 37.28 -36.65 -16.20
CA GLU A 103 38.60 -36.35 -15.63
C GLU A 103 38.72 -34.90 -15.12
N GLN A 104 38.09 -33.95 -15.81
CA GLN A 104 38.24 -32.52 -15.55
C GLN A 104 36.97 -31.86 -14.98
N PHE A 105 35.97 -32.65 -14.57
CA PHE A 105 34.71 -32.13 -14.07
C PHE A 105 34.87 -31.18 -12.88
N ALA A 106 34.33 -29.98 -13.01
CA ALA A 106 34.18 -29.06 -11.89
C ALA A 106 32.87 -28.30 -12.00
N ILE A 107 32.16 -28.17 -10.87
CA ILE A 107 30.95 -27.35 -10.82
C ILE A 107 31.33 -25.88 -10.90
N ARG A 108 30.73 -25.18 -11.85
CA ARG A 108 30.98 -23.75 -12.09
C ARG A 108 30.55 -22.89 -10.90
N ARG A 109 31.48 -22.08 -10.36
CA ARG A 109 31.29 -21.24 -9.14
C ARG A 109 31.66 -19.77 -9.33
N ASP A 110 32.01 -19.33 -10.54
CA ASP A 110 32.33 -17.93 -10.83
C ASP A 110 31.08 -17.03 -10.76
N PRO A 111 31.26 -15.71 -10.56
CA PRO A 111 30.15 -14.75 -10.50
C PRO A 111 29.34 -14.62 -11.80
N MET A 112 29.89 -15.06 -12.94
CA MET A 112 29.23 -14.97 -14.26
C MET A 112 28.46 -16.24 -14.61
N LYS A 113 28.32 -17.20 -13.68
CA LYS A 113 27.47 -18.35 -13.91
C LYS A 113 25.99 -17.94 -13.90
N LEU A 114 25.19 -18.61 -14.71
CA LEU A 114 23.74 -18.46 -14.67
C LEU A 114 23.18 -19.10 -13.40
N HIS A 115 22.19 -18.44 -12.79
CA HIS A 115 21.55 -18.89 -11.55
C HIS A 115 20.29 -19.73 -11.79
N TYR A 116 19.84 -19.81 -13.04
CA TYR A 116 18.73 -20.61 -13.51
C TYR A 116 19.23 -21.52 -14.64
N LEU A 117 18.43 -22.55 -14.93
CA LEU A 117 18.65 -23.42 -16.07
C LEU A 117 17.71 -22.99 -17.19
N ASP A 118 18.26 -22.79 -18.37
CA ASP A 118 17.54 -22.41 -19.57
C ASP A 118 18.28 -23.02 -20.76
N ASP A 119 17.53 -23.37 -21.81
CA ASP A 119 18.08 -23.91 -23.05
C ASP A 119 18.42 -22.83 -24.07
N PHE A 120 18.01 -21.57 -23.82
CA PHE A 120 18.26 -20.40 -24.66
C PHE A 120 17.84 -20.60 -26.12
N SER A 121 16.83 -21.45 -26.35
CA SER A 121 16.36 -21.80 -27.68
C SER A 121 15.50 -20.70 -28.30
N THR A 122 14.78 -19.95 -27.47
CA THR A 122 13.92 -18.83 -27.85
C THR A 122 14.41 -17.52 -27.23
N ILE A 123 14.14 -16.40 -27.90
CA ILE A 123 14.48 -15.06 -27.39
C ILE A 123 13.34 -14.60 -26.48
N GLU A 124 13.61 -14.50 -25.18
CA GLU A 124 12.60 -14.08 -24.21
C GLU A 124 12.47 -12.55 -24.17
N PRO A 125 11.25 -12.00 -24.25
CA PRO A 125 11.04 -10.57 -24.08
C PRO A 125 11.43 -10.13 -22.66
N GLY A 126 12.19 -9.03 -22.55
CA GLY A 126 12.58 -8.41 -21.27
C GLY A 126 13.89 -8.93 -20.67
N VAL A 127 14.23 -10.21 -20.87
CA VAL A 127 15.52 -10.78 -20.43
C VAL A 127 16.57 -10.66 -21.54
N ASP A 128 16.19 -11.03 -22.76
CA ASP A 128 17.08 -11.00 -23.91
C ASP A 128 17.02 -9.66 -24.66
N LYS A 129 18.01 -9.46 -25.53
CA LYS A 129 17.98 -8.36 -26.49
C LYS A 129 16.92 -8.64 -27.53
N HIS A 130 16.12 -7.63 -27.85
CA HIS A 130 15.08 -7.76 -28.85
C HIS A 130 15.65 -8.05 -30.25
N VAL A 131 14.88 -8.82 -31.01
CA VAL A 131 15.13 -9.02 -32.44
C VAL A 131 14.80 -7.72 -33.15
N ARG A 132 15.80 -7.16 -33.82
CA ARG A 132 15.60 -5.96 -34.65
C ARG A 132 15.05 -6.38 -36.00
N ALA A 133 14.00 -5.71 -36.44
CA ALA A 133 13.53 -5.81 -37.82
C ALA A 133 14.68 -5.51 -38.80
N PRO A 134 14.71 -6.13 -39.98
CA PRO A 134 15.80 -5.92 -40.93
C PRO A 134 15.88 -4.45 -41.36
N LYS A 135 17.09 -3.98 -41.66
CA LYS A 135 17.32 -2.59 -42.12
C LYS A 135 16.60 -2.26 -43.43
N SER A 136 16.13 -3.25 -44.19
CA SER A 136 15.32 -3.04 -45.39
C SER A 136 13.98 -2.37 -45.12
N ASN A 137 13.43 -2.55 -43.90
CA ASN A 137 12.14 -2.00 -43.50
C ASN A 137 12.20 -0.48 -43.31
N SER A 138 13.37 0.05 -42.95
CA SER A 138 13.51 1.50 -42.78
C SER A 138 13.47 2.21 -44.13
N ASP A 139 12.56 3.18 -44.24
CA ASP A 139 12.43 4.06 -45.40
C ASP A 139 12.87 5.47 -45.03
N TYR A 140 13.99 5.91 -45.62
CA TYR A 140 14.57 7.22 -45.36
C TYR A 140 13.85 8.35 -46.10
N ASN A 141 13.03 8.03 -47.11
CA ASN A 141 12.28 9.01 -47.89
C ASN A 141 10.84 9.20 -47.38
N ALA A 142 10.48 8.54 -46.26
CA ALA A 142 9.14 8.63 -45.72
C ALA A 142 8.83 10.06 -45.26
N THR A 143 7.67 10.57 -45.65
CA THR A 143 7.16 11.91 -45.27
C THR A 143 5.85 11.78 -44.52
N LEU A 144 5.54 12.70 -43.62
CA LEU A 144 4.20 12.76 -43.01
C LEU A 144 3.16 13.08 -44.09
N LYS A 145 1.97 12.46 -43.97
CA LYS A 145 0.82 12.79 -44.82
C LYS A 145 0.37 14.22 -44.60
N SER A 146 -0.04 14.86 -45.68
CA SER A 146 -0.72 16.16 -45.65
C SER A 146 -2.20 16.00 -45.30
N ASP A 147 -2.86 17.11 -44.96
CA ASP A 147 -4.29 17.12 -44.67
C ASP A 147 -5.10 16.56 -45.86
N ASP A 148 -4.66 16.85 -47.09
CA ASP A 148 -5.29 16.35 -48.32
C ASP A 148 -5.16 14.81 -48.43
N ASP A 149 -3.99 14.25 -48.10
CA ASP A 149 -3.76 12.80 -48.11
C ASP A 149 -4.66 12.08 -47.07
N PHE A 150 -4.85 12.68 -45.89
CA PHE A 150 -5.76 12.14 -44.88
C PHE A 150 -7.22 12.19 -45.34
N VAL A 151 -7.62 13.24 -46.07
CA VAL A 151 -8.96 13.33 -46.67
C VAL A 151 -9.16 12.24 -47.72
N GLU A 152 -8.14 11.92 -48.52
CA GLU A 152 -8.20 10.84 -49.50
C GLU A 152 -8.32 9.45 -48.84
N ASP A 153 -7.57 9.18 -47.77
CA ASP A 153 -7.68 7.91 -47.03
C ASP A 153 -9.05 7.76 -46.37
N PHE A 154 -9.58 8.86 -45.81
CA PHE A 154 -10.94 8.88 -45.27
C PHE A 154 -11.97 8.64 -46.36
N ALA A 155 -11.83 9.27 -47.53
CA ALA A 155 -12.70 9.05 -48.66
C ALA A 155 -12.65 7.58 -49.14
N ARG A 156 -11.47 6.96 -49.18
CA ARG A 156 -11.29 5.54 -49.52
C ARG A 156 -11.97 4.63 -48.49
N PHE A 157 -11.80 4.90 -47.20
CA PHE A 157 -12.48 4.15 -46.15
C PHE A 157 -14.00 4.20 -46.30
N PHE A 158 -14.57 5.38 -46.58
CA PHE A 158 -16.01 5.53 -46.81
C PHE A 158 -16.52 4.79 -48.06
N GLN A 159 -15.70 4.66 -49.09
CA GLN A 159 -16.04 3.89 -50.30
C GLN A 159 -16.02 2.38 -50.03
N GLU A 160 -15.14 1.91 -49.15
CA GLU A 160 -15.00 0.50 -48.78
C GLU A 160 -15.94 0.07 -47.64
N MET A 161 -16.59 1.04 -46.98
CA MET A 161 -17.47 0.77 -45.84
C MET A 161 -18.77 0.07 -46.27
N PRO A 162 -19.18 -1.03 -45.60
CA PRO A 162 -20.48 -1.65 -45.86
C PRO A 162 -21.64 -0.73 -45.48
N GLU A 163 -22.81 -0.90 -46.12
CA GLU A 163 -24.01 -0.05 -45.90
C GLU A 163 -24.47 -0.04 -44.43
N ASP A 164 -24.21 -1.12 -43.68
CA ASP A 164 -24.51 -1.27 -42.25
C ASP A 164 -23.25 -1.12 -41.37
N ALA A 165 -22.75 0.11 -41.22
CA ALA A 165 -21.53 0.38 -40.46
C ALA A 165 -21.69 0.12 -38.95
N THR A 166 -20.73 -0.58 -38.36
CA THR A 166 -20.66 -0.81 -36.90
C THR A 166 -19.49 -0.06 -36.25
N ALA A 167 -19.52 0.11 -34.93
CA ALA A 167 -18.43 0.74 -34.18
C ALA A 167 -17.07 0.03 -34.37
N ALA A 168 -17.07 -1.26 -34.70
CA ALA A 168 -15.86 -2.02 -34.95
C ALA A 168 -15.13 -1.58 -36.23
N ASP A 169 -15.86 -1.11 -37.25
CA ASP A 169 -15.27 -0.68 -38.52
C ASP A 169 -14.52 0.65 -38.36
N TRP A 170 -15.04 1.52 -37.50
CA TRP A 170 -14.37 2.75 -37.07
C TRP A 170 -13.10 2.49 -36.25
N VAL A 171 -13.10 1.45 -35.40
CA VAL A 171 -11.91 1.00 -34.67
C VAL A 171 -10.86 0.46 -35.63
N ARG A 172 -11.27 -0.39 -36.59
CA ARG A 172 -10.37 -0.90 -37.65
C ARG A 172 -9.76 0.22 -38.49
N PHE A 173 -10.55 1.23 -38.86
CA PHE A 173 -10.02 2.40 -39.56
C PHE A 173 -8.97 3.12 -38.74
N ALA A 174 -9.26 3.42 -37.47
CA ALA A 174 -8.32 4.10 -36.60
C ALA A 174 -7.02 3.29 -36.37
N GLU A 175 -7.11 1.96 -36.31
CA GLU A 175 -5.94 1.07 -36.15
C GLU A 175 -5.11 0.91 -37.43
N THR A 176 -5.74 1.00 -38.60
CA THR A 176 -5.07 0.85 -39.91
C THR A 176 -4.59 2.16 -40.52
N LEU A 177 -5.07 3.30 -40.01
CA LEU A 177 -4.73 4.63 -40.53
C LEU A 177 -3.25 4.94 -40.30
N ARG A 178 -2.51 4.98 -41.41
CA ARG A 178 -1.09 5.35 -41.42
C ARG A 178 -0.87 6.84 -41.42
N VAL A 179 0.23 7.27 -40.83
CA VAL A 179 0.57 8.69 -40.65
C VAL A 179 1.55 9.21 -41.70
N THR A 180 2.30 8.32 -42.35
CA THR A 180 3.36 8.61 -43.32
C THR A 180 3.05 8.05 -44.70
N LEU A 181 3.62 8.70 -45.70
CA LEU A 181 3.76 8.23 -47.07
C LEU A 181 5.10 7.51 -47.17
N GLY A 182 5.10 6.24 -47.57
CA GLY A 182 6.31 5.42 -47.69
C GLY A 182 6.00 3.94 -47.53
N LYS A 183 7.04 3.15 -47.25
CA LYS A 183 6.87 1.73 -46.94
C LYS A 183 6.04 1.53 -45.66
N GLU A 184 5.02 0.67 -45.74
CA GLU A 184 4.22 0.20 -44.60
C GLU A 184 5.07 -0.31 -43.43
N GLU A 185 6.09 -1.11 -43.77
CA GLU A 185 6.95 -1.78 -42.81
C GLU A 185 7.73 -0.79 -41.94
N ASN A 186 7.96 0.43 -42.43
CA ASN A 186 8.67 1.47 -41.70
C ASN A 186 7.85 2.01 -40.51
N GLU A 187 6.52 1.98 -40.59
CA GLU A 187 5.65 2.38 -39.48
C GLU A 187 5.35 1.22 -38.54
N LEU A 188 4.98 0.07 -39.10
CA LEU A 188 4.51 -1.08 -38.32
C LEU A 188 5.66 -1.83 -37.63
N ASN A 189 6.83 -1.94 -38.27
CA ASN A 189 7.96 -2.68 -37.73
C ASN A 189 9.31 -2.09 -38.18
N PRO A 190 9.64 -0.86 -37.73
CA PRO A 190 10.90 -0.21 -38.07
C PRO A 190 12.10 -0.95 -37.47
N HIS A 191 13.26 -0.81 -38.09
CA HIS A 191 14.53 -1.21 -37.49
C HIS A 191 14.85 -0.29 -36.29
N SER A 192 14.28 -0.60 -35.13
CA SER A 192 14.39 0.21 -33.93
C SER A 192 15.47 -0.30 -32.97
N ALA A 193 16.17 0.65 -32.33
CA ALA A 193 17.08 0.37 -31.22
C ALA A 193 16.39 0.49 -29.85
N LEU A 194 15.11 0.87 -29.80
CA LEU A 194 14.33 0.95 -28.57
C LEU A 194 14.28 -0.43 -27.91
N VAL A 195 14.52 -0.44 -26.60
CA VAL A 195 14.38 -1.64 -25.77
C VAL A 195 12.88 -1.94 -25.65
N PRO A 196 12.46 -3.22 -25.71
CA PRO A 196 11.07 -3.59 -25.49
C PRO A 196 10.62 -3.18 -24.08
N ASP A 197 9.31 -3.00 -23.92
CA ASP A 197 8.74 -2.76 -22.59
C ASP A 197 9.03 -3.96 -21.67
N LEU A 198 9.29 -3.65 -20.40
CA LEU A 198 9.63 -4.66 -19.39
C LEU A 198 8.47 -5.61 -19.07
N PHE A 199 7.25 -5.21 -19.45
CA PHE A 199 6.01 -5.91 -19.18
C PHE A 199 5.26 -6.13 -20.48
N SER A 200 4.69 -7.33 -20.65
CA SER A 200 3.75 -7.56 -21.74
C SER A 200 2.51 -6.69 -21.56
N PRO A 201 1.78 -6.32 -22.62
CA PRO A 201 0.53 -5.57 -22.49
C PRO A 201 -0.45 -6.26 -21.52
N GLY A 202 -0.70 -5.64 -20.36
CA GLY A 202 -1.55 -6.17 -19.29
C GLY A 202 -0.83 -6.70 -18.06
N GLU A 203 0.49 -6.85 -18.10
CA GLU A 203 1.32 -7.17 -16.94
C GLU A 203 1.73 -5.88 -16.22
N SER A 204 1.68 -5.90 -14.88
CA SER A 204 2.15 -4.77 -14.08
C SER A 204 2.85 -5.28 -12.82
N LEU A 205 3.81 -4.49 -12.31
CA LEU A 205 4.61 -4.82 -11.12
C LEU A 205 3.80 -5.17 -9.87
N THR A 206 2.56 -4.70 -9.83
CA THR A 206 1.60 -4.96 -8.77
C THR A 206 0.42 -5.67 -9.38
N GLU A 207 0.01 -6.83 -8.86
CA GLU A 207 -1.20 -7.57 -9.28
C GLU A 207 -2.53 -6.76 -9.19
N GLU A 208 -2.47 -5.44 -8.91
CA GLU A 208 -3.60 -4.55 -8.68
C GLU A 208 -3.61 -3.28 -9.54
N ALA A 209 -2.89 -3.20 -10.66
CA ALA A 209 -3.19 -2.13 -11.62
C ALA A 209 -4.43 -2.53 -12.42
N LYS A 210 -5.62 -2.27 -11.85
CA LYS A 210 -6.88 -2.32 -12.59
C LYS A 210 -6.69 -1.53 -13.88
N SER A 211 -7.00 -2.16 -15.01
CA SER A 211 -7.00 -1.54 -16.34
C SER A 211 -7.58 -0.12 -16.25
N VAL A 212 -6.76 0.89 -16.52
CA VAL A 212 -7.28 2.23 -16.77
C VAL A 212 -8.17 2.07 -17.98
N LYS A 213 -9.49 2.22 -17.80
CA LYS A 213 -10.41 2.21 -18.92
C LYS A 213 -9.96 3.32 -19.87
N PRO A 214 -9.88 3.06 -21.19
CA PRO A 214 -9.71 4.13 -22.16
C PRO A 214 -10.76 5.21 -21.89
N PHE A 215 -10.37 6.47 -22.05
CA PHE A 215 -11.22 7.62 -21.83
C PHE A 215 -12.49 7.51 -22.71
N GLU A 216 -13.57 6.98 -22.16
CA GLU A 216 -14.90 7.08 -22.77
C GLU A 216 -15.37 8.52 -22.61
N MET A 217 -15.54 9.22 -23.73
CA MET A 217 -16.16 10.53 -23.77
C MET A 217 -17.66 10.36 -23.45
N GLN A 218 -17.99 10.25 -22.17
CA GLN A 218 -19.37 10.09 -21.71
C GLN A 218 -20.11 11.43 -21.70
N SER A 219 -21.19 11.46 -22.46
CA SER A 219 -22.24 12.46 -22.41
C SER A 219 -22.71 12.70 -20.96
N SER A 220 -22.74 13.97 -20.58
CA SER A 220 -23.31 14.57 -19.37
C SER A 220 -24.44 13.80 -18.66
N ALA A 221 -24.10 12.88 -17.75
CA ALA A 221 -25.02 12.45 -16.68
C ALA A 221 -24.28 11.86 -15.45
N ARG A 222 -24.23 12.67 -14.39
CA ARG A 222 -23.89 12.34 -12.98
C ARG A 222 -22.46 11.88 -12.70
N PHE A 223 -21.62 12.86 -12.36
CA PHE A 223 -20.45 12.67 -11.50
C PHE A 223 -20.88 12.22 -10.09
N GLY A 224 -21.10 10.93 -9.92
CA GLY A 224 -20.84 10.27 -8.65
C GLY A 224 -19.42 9.74 -8.70
N GLU A 225 -18.44 10.58 -8.36
CA GLU A 225 -17.06 10.13 -8.20
C GLU A 225 -17.07 8.91 -7.27
N SER A 226 -16.69 7.75 -7.78
CA SER A 226 -16.26 6.65 -6.93
C SER A 226 -14.94 7.09 -6.29
N GLU A 227 -15.03 7.93 -5.26
CA GLU A 227 -13.89 8.38 -4.46
C GLU A 227 -13.05 7.16 -4.15
N GLU A 228 -11.84 7.14 -4.72
CA GLU A 228 -10.88 6.07 -4.48
C GLU A 228 -10.76 5.90 -2.98
N ILE A 229 -10.95 4.66 -2.50
CA ILE A 229 -10.95 4.38 -1.07
C ILE A 229 -9.54 4.64 -0.57
N THR A 230 -9.34 5.82 0.05
CA THR A 230 -8.05 6.20 0.62
C THR A 230 -7.55 5.09 1.55
N GLU A 231 -6.24 4.82 1.54
CA GLU A 231 -5.67 3.75 2.36
C GLU A 231 -6.01 3.92 3.85
N ALA A 232 -6.07 5.16 4.33
CA ALA A 232 -6.47 5.48 5.70
C ALA A 232 -7.94 5.09 5.98
N LEU A 233 -8.84 5.24 5.01
CA LEU A 233 -10.22 4.76 5.11
C LEU A 233 -10.26 3.23 5.11
N LYS A 234 -9.50 2.54 4.22
CA LYS A 234 -9.40 1.07 4.21
C LYS A 234 -9.00 0.53 5.59
N ARG A 235 -7.95 1.11 6.19
CA ARG A 235 -7.47 0.74 7.54
C ARG A 235 -8.53 0.99 8.62
N LEU A 236 -9.30 2.08 8.50
CA LEU A 236 -10.40 2.35 9.43
C LEU A 236 -11.46 1.25 9.33
N LEU A 237 -11.93 0.93 8.11
CA LEU A 237 -12.95 -0.09 7.88
C LEU A 237 -12.50 -1.45 8.41
N GLN A 238 -11.24 -1.82 8.16
CA GLN A 238 -10.66 -3.06 8.68
C GLN A 238 -10.63 -3.09 10.21
N SER A 239 -10.32 -1.95 10.86
CA SER A 239 -10.23 -1.87 12.32
C SER A 239 -11.59 -1.87 13.03
N THR A 240 -12.62 -1.25 12.42
CA THR A 240 -13.95 -1.12 13.05
C THR A 240 -14.94 -2.18 12.59
N GLY A 241 -14.69 -2.84 11.45
CA GLY A 241 -15.65 -3.73 10.80
C GLY A 241 -16.88 -3.01 10.23
N TYR A 242 -16.85 -1.68 10.14
CA TYR A 242 -17.96 -0.91 9.57
C TYR A 242 -17.97 -0.94 8.04
N THR A 243 -19.15 -0.82 7.45
CA THR A 243 -19.29 -0.63 6.01
C THR A 243 -18.99 0.82 5.62
N GLN A 244 -18.50 1.05 4.40
CA GLN A 244 -18.21 2.40 3.90
C GLN A 244 -19.46 3.30 3.93
N ALA A 245 -20.62 2.75 3.55
CA ALA A 245 -21.89 3.45 3.60
C ALA A 245 -22.25 3.89 5.02
N PHE A 246 -22.04 3.02 6.02
CA PHE A 246 -22.27 3.37 7.42
C PHE A 246 -21.35 4.51 7.86
N VAL A 247 -20.05 4.44 7.56
CA VAL A 247 -19.08 5.48 7.91
C VAL A 247 -19.43 6.83 7.27
N LYS A 248 -19.85 6.84 5.99
CA LYS A 248 -20.31 8.05 5.30
C LYS A 248 -21.60 8.63 5.91
N GLY A 249 -22.47 7.79 6.47
CA GLY A 249 -23.70 8.19 7.15
C GLY A 249 -23.52 8.74 8.56
N LEU A 250 -22.32 8.65 9.15
CA LEU A 250 -22.06 9.17 10.50
C LEU A 250 -22.02 10.71 10.50
N ALA A 251 -22.67 11.31 11.49
CA ALA A 251 -22.55 12.73 11.76
C ALA A 251 -21.16 13.01 12.36
N THR A 252 -20.27 13.60 11.56
CA THR A 252 -18.92 13.99 12.01
C THR A 252 -18.77 15.51 12.05
N LYS A 253 -18.18 16.04 13.11
CA LYS A 253 -17.91 17.49 13.24
C LYS A 253 -16.64 17.77 14.02
N THR A 254 -15.82 18.69 13.52
CA THR A 254 -14.66 19.21 14.24
C THR A 254 -15.14 20.29 15.21
N LEU A 255 -14.91 20.10 16.51
CA LEU A 255 -15.37 21.01 17.56
C LEU A 255 -14.33 22.05 17.96
N VAL A 256 -13.07 21.62 18.07
CA VAL A 256 -11.95 22.49 18.47
C VAL A 256 -10.83 22.33 17.47
N SER A 257 -10.33 23.46 16.97
CA SER A 257 -9.15 23.53 16.11
C SER A 257 -8.26 24.69 16.57
N HIS A 258 -7.00 24.42 16.87
CA HIS A 258 -6.03 25.48 17.16
C HIS A 258 -4.61 25.02 16.84
N SER A 259 -3.73 25.99 16.53
CA SER A 259 -2.31 25.73 16.32
C SER A 259 -1.58 25.60 17.66
N VAL A 260 -0.78 24.55 17.79
CA VAL A 260 0.09 24.29 18.94
C VAL A 260 1.54 24.41 18.47
N VAL A 261 2.39 25.03 19.26
CA VAL A 261 3.79 25.29 18.90
C VAL A 261 4.73 24.65 19.91
N ASN A 262 5.68 23.86 19.40
CA ASN A 262 6.78 23.34 20.20
C ASN A 262 8.08 24.09 19.86
N GLN A 263 8.80 24.56 20.88
CA GLN A 263 10.10 25.19 20.67
C GLN A 263 11.19 24.11 20.64
N THR A 264 11.90 24.02 19.52
CA THR A 264 12.99 23.05 19.32
C THR A 264 14.31 23.79 19.11
N ARG A 265 15.42 23.04 19.08
CA ARG A 265 16.74 23.61 18.72
C ARG A 265 16.74 24.26 17.32
N LEU A 266 15.91 23.75 16.40
CA LEU A 266 15.77 24.29 15.04
C LEU A 266 14.75 25.44 14.95
N GLY A 267 14.15 25.85 16.08
CA GLY A 267 13.13 26.89 16.16
C GLY A 267 11.73 26.35 16.46
N LYS A 268 10.73 27.21 16.19
CA LYS A 268 9.33 26.97 16.54
C LYS A 268 8.68 26.03 15.51
N VAL A 269 8.39 24.79 15.92
CA VAL A 269 7.66 23.81 15.11
C VAL A 269 6.17 23.91 15.43
N ARG A 270 5.37 24.35 14.46
CA ARG A 270 3.92 24.46 14.59
C ARG A 270 3.24 23.16 14.16
N ARG A 271 2.14 22.81 14.80
CA ARG A 271 1.25 21.71 14.43
C ARG A 271 -0.21 22.12 14.64
N MET A 272 -1.11 21.64 13.80
CA MET A 272 -2.54 21.84 13.99
C MET A 272 -3.09 20.75 14.90
N TYR A 273 -3.78 21.13 15.98
CA TYR A 273 -4.54 20.23 16.84
C TYR A 273 -6.02 20.32 16.50
N CYS A 274 -6.67 19.17 16.35
CA CYS A 274 -8.11 19.06 16.12
C CYS A 274 -8.75 18.06 17.09
N LEU A 275 -9.90 18.44 17.64
CA LEU A 275 -10.80 17.57 18.41
C LEU A 275 -12.13 17.46 17.66
N SER A 276 -12.46 16.26 17.22
CA SER A 276 -13.65 15.96 16.44
C SER A 276 -14.54 14.96 17.15
N ILE A 277 -15.81 14.98 16.77
CA ILE A 277 -16.83 14.04 17.21
C ILE A 277 -17.35 13.23 16.03
N ALA A 278 -17.80 12.02 16.30
CA ALA A 278 -18.52 11.16 15.37
C ALA A 278 -19.72 10.54 16.11
N GLY A 279 -20.89 10.50 15.49
CA GLY A 279 -22.05 9.85 16.07
C GLY A 279 -23.05 9.40 15.01
N ASN A 280 -23.90 8.45 15.38
CA ASN A 280 -24.89 7.85 14.47
C ASN A 280 -26.30 8.45 14.62
N GLY A 281 -26.48 9.46 15.48
CA GLY A 281 -27.80 10.02 15.82
C GLY A 281 -28.70 9.09 16.63
N ASN A 282 -28.24 7.89 16.97
CA ASN A 282 -29.01 6.82 17.60
C ASN A 282 -28.31 6.29 18.86
N GLY A 283 -27.64 7.15 19.61
CA GLY A 283 -27.02 6.82 20.89
C GLY A 283 -25.58 6.29 20.79
N LEU A 284 -24.93 6.24 19.63
CA LEU A 284 -23.47 6.12 19.58
C LEU A 284 -22.83 7.49 19.41
N LEU A 285 -21.79 7.74 20.21
CA LEU A 285 -20.96 8.92 20.11
C LEU A 285 -19.51 8.54 20.42
N GLY A 286 -18.58 9.11 19.67
CA GLY A 286 -17.15 9.01 19.92
C GLY A 286 -16.48 10.37 19.77
N ILE A 287 -15.40 10.56 20.52
CA ILE A 287 -14.53 11.73 20.40
C ILE A 287 -13.12 11.29 19.96
N GLY A 288 -12.46 12.13 19.16
CA GLY A 288 -11.15 11.86 18.64
C GLY A 288 -10.31 13.12 18.56
N GLU A 289 -9.10 13.06 19.10
CA GLU A 289 -8.12 14.14 19.00
C GLU A 289 -6.94 13.72 18.14
N ALA A 290 -6.44 14.64 17.32
CA ALA A 290 -5.25 14.43 16.52
C ALA A 290 -4.43 15.71 16.39
N LYS A 291 -3.16 15.54 16.05
CA LYS A 291 -2.24 16.64 15.73
C LYS A 291 -1.42 16.27 14.51
N SER A 292 -1.35 17.16 13.54
CA SER A 292 -0.52 17.00 12.34
C SER A 292 0.16 18.32 12.00
N GLU A 293 1.10 18.28 11.06
CA GLU A 293 1.68 19.49 10.46
C GLU A 293 0.62 20.22 9.62
N GLU A 294 -0.05 19.47 8.75
CA GLU A 294 -1.15 19.96 7.92
C GLU A 294 -2.51 19.92 8.60
N SER A 295 -3.34 20.92 8.32
CA SER A 295 -4.67 21.06 8.92
C SER A 295 -5.65 19.97 8.47
N ALA A 296 -5.66 19.66 7.16
CA ALA A 296 -6.55 18.65 6.59
C ALA A 296 -6.30 17.27 7.20
N ASP A 297 -5.03 16.89 7.35
CA ASP A 297 -4.63 15.62 7.96
C ASP A 297 -5.04 15.54 9.43
N ALA A 298 -4.87 16.62 10.20
CA ALA A 298 -5.30 16.66 11.60
C ALA A 298 -6.82 16.45 11.72
N ILE A 299 -7.61 17.08 10.83
CA ILE A 299 -9.07 16.90 10.78
C ILE A 299 -9.41 15.45 10.45
N THR A 300 -8.86 14.89 9.37
CA THR A 300 -9.15 13.51 8.94
C THR A 300 -8.77 12.49 10.01
N GLN A 301 -7.57 12.62 10.60
CA GLN A 301 -7.12 11.73 11.68
C GLN A 301 -8.00 11.87 12.94
N SER A 302 -8.43 13.08 13.29
CA SER A 302 -9.30 13.29 14.45
C SER A 302 -10.68 12.66 14.24
N LYS A 303 -11.27 12.79 13.04
CA LYS A 303 -12.54 12.13 12.66
C LYS A 303 -12.40 10.61 12.70
N TYR A 304 -11.33 10.06 12.14
CA TYR A 304 -11.08 8.61 12.14
C TYR A 304 -10.82 8.03 13.54
N ARG A 305 -10.22 8.80 14.44
CA ARG A 305 -10.12 8.43 15.86
C ARG A 305 -11.48 8.49 16.55
N ALA A 306 -12.30 9.49 16.25
CA ALA A 306 -13.65 9.61 16.82
C ALA A 306 -14.54 8.43 16.42
N ILE A 307 -14.49 8.02 15.14
CA ILE A 307 -15.25 6.87 14.62
C ILE A 307 -14.81 5.56 15.31
N ARG A 308 -13.50 5.37 15.51
CA ARG A 308 -12.97 4.20 16.23
C ARG A 308 -13.37 4.16 17.70
N ASN A 309 -13.52 5.32 18.33
CA ASN A 309 -13.85 5.46 19.74
C ASN A 309 -15.35 5.62 20.02
N MET A 310 -16.24 5.27 19.08
CA MET A 310 -17.67 5.39 19.32
C MET A 310 -18.14 4.41 20.39
N GLN A 311 -18.85 4.93 21.40
CA GLN A 311 -19.40 4.17 22.51
C GLN A 311 -20.91 4.43 22.64
N PRO A 312 -21.68 3.45 23.13
CA PRO A 312 -23.11 3.62 23.35
C PRO A 312 -23.38 4.50 24.58
N ILE A 313 -24.19 5.53 24.40
CA ILE A 313 -24.69 6.43 25.44
C ILE A 313 -26.11 6.00 25.82
N PRO A 314 -26.38 5.74 27.11
CA PRO A 314 -27.73 5.45 27.57
C PRO A 314 -28.59 6.73 27.45
N ARG A 315 -29.81 6.56 26.93
CA ARG A 315 -30.77 7.65 26.72
C ARG A 315 -32.16 7.26 27.23
N TYR A 316 -32.76 8.12 28.04
CA TYR A 316 -34.14 8.01 28.47
C TYR A 316 -35.09 8.38 27.33
N GLU A 317 -36.07 7.52 27.06
CA GLU A 317 -37.04 7.65 25.94
C GLU A 317 -36.38 7.86 24.57
N GLY A 318 -35.11 7.47 24.40
CA GLY A 318 -34.35 7.76 23.18
C GLY A 318 -34.21 9.26 22.86
N ARG A 319 -34.35 10.17 23.84
CA ARG A 319 -34.30 11.62 23.61
C ARG A 319 -33.45 12.42 24.61
N THR A 320 -33.37 12.00 25.87
CA THR A 320 -32.66 12.74 26.94
C THR A 320 -31.80 11.80 27.77
N ILE A 321 -31.04 12.31 28.73
CA ILE A 321 -30.16 11.52 29.61
C ILE A 321 -30.93 10.93 30.80
N PHE A 322 -30.32 10.04 31.59
CA PHE A 322 -30.87 9.51 32.83
C PHE A 322 -30.41 10.33 34.04
N GLY A 323 -31.35 11.09 34.62
CA GLY A 323 -31.07 11.96 35.76
C GLY A 323 -30.05 13.06 35.47
N ASP A 324 -29.83 13.93 36.46
CA ASP A 324 -28.84 14.99 36.32
C ASP A 324 -27.45 14.43 36.60
N VAL A 325 -26.49 14.73 35.72
CA VAL A 325 -25.14 14.21 35.78
C VAL A 325 -24.12 15.36 35.79
N GLU A 326 -23.06 15.16 36.56
CA GLU A 326 -21.97 16.12 36.69
C GLU A 326 -20.69 15.49 36.14
N GLY A 327 -19.94 16.26 35.35
CA GLY A 327 -18.64 15.87 34.80
C GLY A 327 -17.58 16.91 35.13
N LYS A 328 -16.36 16.46 35.43
CA LYS A 328 -15.25 17.35 35.81
C LYS A 328 -13.97 16.94 35.10
N VAL A 329 -13.39 17.88 34.35
CA VAL A 329 -12.08 17.70 33.69
C VAL A 329 -11.22 18.93 33.93
N GLY A 330 -10.13 18.75 34.68
CA GLY A 330 -9.29 19.87 35.14
C GLY A 330 -10.11 20.88 35.97
N ALA A 331 -10.15 22.13 35.51
CA ALA A 331 -10.92 23.19 36.14
C ALA A 331 -12.35 23.36 35.60
N VAL A 332 -12.76 22.59 34.59
CA VAL A 332 -14.11 22.65 34.03
C VAL A 332 -15.04 21.79 34.87
N GLU A 333 -16.14 22.40 35.33
CA GLU A 333 -17.22 21.72 36.04
C GLU A 333 -18.49 21.82 35.19
N LEU A 334 -19.04 20.69 34.78
CA LEU A 334 -20.13 20.62 33.83
C LEU A 334 -21.30 19.87 34.46
N LYS A 335 -22.49 20.46 34.39
CA LYS A 335 -23.74 19.86 34.88
C LYS A 335 -24.70 19.69 33.71
N LEU A 336 -25.02 18.44 33.37
CA LEU A 336 -26.05 18.08 32.41
C LEU A 336 -27.34 17.77 33.17
N MET A 337 -28.43 18.39 32.74
CA MET A 337 -29.73 18.26 33.39
C MET A 337 -30.75 17.68 32.42
N THR A 338 -31.51 16.71 32.92
CA THR A 338 -32.64 16.12 32.20
C THR A 338 -33.76 17.12 31.99
N ARG A 339 -34.42 17.03 30.84
CA ARG A 339 -35.51 17.94 30.49
C ARG A 339 -36.70 17.21 29.88
N PRO A 340 -37.93 17.75 30.08
CA PRO A 340 -39.15 17.19 29.50
C PRO A 340 -39.11 17.22 27.97
N PRO A 341 -39.96 16.44 27.29
CA PRO A 341 -40.05 16.40 25.83
C PRO A 341 -40.40 17.78 25.27
N GLY A 342 -39.79 18.16 24.15
CA GLY A 342 -40.07 19.43 23.48
C GLY A 342 -39.36 20.64 24.10
N PHE A 343 -38.45 20.43 25.05
CA PHE A 343 -37.63 21.49 25.61
C PHE A 343 -36.51 21.95 24.66
N GLY A 344 -36.00 21.01 23.85
CA GLY A 344 -34.89 21.21 22.93
C GLY A 344 -33.51 21.20 23.60
N LEU A 345 -32.47 21.48 22.81
CA LEU A 345 -31.09 21.55 23.29
C LEU A 345 -30.72 22.97 23.73
N ARG A 346 -30.74 23.23 25.04
CA ARG A 346 -30.34 24.52 25.63
C ARG A 346 -29.00 24.38 26.34
N CYS A 347 -27.95 24.37 25.55
CA CYS A 347 -26.59 24.10 26.02
C CYS A 347 -25.55 24.93 25.24
N GLN A 348 -24.30 24.91 25.69
CA GLN A 348 -23.19 25.52 24.95
C GLN A 348 -23.03 24.85 23.58
N HIS A 349 -22.63 25.61 22.55
CA HIS A 349 -22.49 25.12 21.16
C HIS A 349 -21.69 23.81 21.02
N LEU A 350 -20.63 23.59 21.79
CA LEU A 350 -19.85 22.34 21.75
C LEU A 350 -20.68 21.13 22.19
N ILE A 351 -21.45 21.30 23.29
CA ILE A 351 -22.32 20.26 23.85
C ILE A 351 -23.52 20.05 22.94
N PHE A 352 -24.04 21.12 22.33
CA PHE A 352 -25.13 21.05 21.35
C PHE A 352 -24.79 20.12 20.19
N GLU A 353 -23.60 20.28 19.60
CA GLU A 353 -23.14 19.42 18.50
C GLU A 353 -22.95 17.96 18.94
N MET A 354 -22.43 17.74 20.16
CA MET A 354 -22.32 16.39 20.72
C MET A 354 -23.68 15.74 20.93
N CYS A 355 -24.64 16.46 21.51
CA CYS A 355 -26.00 15.98 21.72
C CYS A 355 -26.67 15.65 20.38
N ARG A 356 -26.52 16.52 19.37
CA ARG A 356 -27.07 16.29 18.04
C ARG A 356 -26.47 15.04 17.38
N ALA A 357 -25.14 14.86 17.45
CA ALA A 357 -24.48 13.68 16.90
C ALA A 357 -24.83 12.38 17.66
N ALA A 358 -25.08 12.47 18.97
CA ALA A 358 -25.49 11.35 19.80
C ALA A 358 -26.99 10.99 19.68
N GLY A 359 -27.83 11.86 19.14
CA GLY A 359 -29.29 11.67 19.12
C GLY A 359 -29.99 12.10 20.40
N ILE A 360 -29.45 13.08 21.13
CA ILE A 360 -30.12 13.71 22.28
C ILE A 360 -30.85 14.94 21.75
N HIS A 361 -32.13 15.06 22.07
CA HIS A 361 -33.01 16.13 21.61
C HIS A 361 -33.35 17.14 22.70
N ASP A 362 -33.48 16.69 23.96
CA ASP A 362 -33.83 17.55 25.09
C ASP A 362 -32.76 17.49 26.16
N LEU A 363 -32.08 18.62 26.40
CA LEU A 363 -31.05 18.70 27.44
C LEU A 363 -30.79 20.16 27.82
N ALA A 364 -30.56 20.41 29.11
CA ALA A 364 -30.00 21.66 29.58
C ALA A 364 -28.58 21.43 30.12
N ALA A 365 -27.60 22.23 29.71
CA ALA A 365 -26.23 22.13 30.21
C ALA A 365 -25.77 23.44 30.81
N ARG A 366 -25.09 23.37 31.96
CA ARG A 366 -24.41 24.51 32.57
C ARG A 366 -22.93 24.17 32.72
N VAL A 367 -22.07 25.02 32.14
CA VAL A 367 -20.62 24.96 32.32
C VAL A 367 -20.22 25.99 33.37
N GLY A 368 -19.73 25.51 34.51
CA GLY A 368 -19.25 26.27 35.64
C GLY A 368 -17.72 26.32 35.71
N ARG A 369 -17.22 27.24 36.53
CA ARG A 369 -15.80 27.49 36.82
C ARG A 369 -14.95 27.89 35.60
N SER A 370 -14.59 26.96 34.71
CA SER A 370 -13.79 27.22 33.51
C SER A 370 -14.54 26.79 32.25
N ARG A 371 -14.28 27.45 31.11
CA ARG A 371 -14.92 27.17 29.81
C ARG A 371 -13.92 26.78 28.73
N ASN A 372 -12.81 26.13 29.10
CA ASN A 372 -11.82 25.65 28.13
C ASN A 372 -12.48 24.65 27.15
N PRO A 373 -12.53 24.94 25.83
CA PRO A 373 -13.25 24.13 24.84
C PRO A 373 -12.91 22.63 24.86
N MET A 374 -11.61 22.29 24.92
CA MET A 374 -11.15 20.91 24.92
C MET A 374 -11.65 20.15 26.15
N ASN A 375 -11.52 20.77 27.33
CA ASN A 375 -11.92 20.15 28.59
C ASN A 375 -13.45 20.12 28.73
N THR A 376 -14.17 21.09 28.20
CA THR A 376 -15.65 21.07 28.17
C THR A 376 -16.16 19.88 27.36
N VAL A 377 -15.59 19.60 26.18
CA VAL A 377 -15.97 18.43 25.37
C VAL A 377 -15.64 17.13 26.11
N LYS A 378 -14.45 17.01 26.70
CA LYS A 378 -14.05 15.83 27.48
C LYS A 378 -14.94 15.62 28.71
N ALA A 379 -15.26 16.69 29.45
CA ALA A 379 -16.15 16.63 30.61
C ALA A 379 -17.59 16.28 30.23
N ALA A 380 -18.09 16.80 29.10
CA ALA A 380 -19.40 16.45 28.58
C ALA A 380 -19.48 14.97 28.17
N TYR A 381 -18.44 14.47 27.49
CA TYR A 381 -18.37 13.06 27.09
C TYR A 381 -18.34 12.14 28.32
N ASP A 382 -17.51 12.46 29.31
CA ASP A 382 -17.41 11.69 30.56
C ASP A 382 -18.73 11.74 31.36
N ALA A 383 -19.40 12.90 31.43
CA ALA A 383 -20.73 13.03 32.03
C ALA A 383 -21.78 12.16 31.32
N LEU A 384 -21.75 12.09 29.98
CA LEU A 384 -22.66 11.23 29.22
C LEU A 384 -22.40 9.73 29.46
N MET A 385 -21.14 9.33 29.68
CA MET A 385 -20.78 7.93 29.92
C MET A 385 -20.99 7.47 31.38
N SER A 386 -20.96 8.40 32.34
CA SER A 386 -21.13 8.14 33.78
C SER A 386 -22.58 8.09 34.25
N GLN A 387 -23.54 8.12 33.32
CA GLN A 387 -24.95 7.95 33.61
C GLN A 387 -25.22 6.62 34.31
N ARG A 388 -26.11 6.63 35.32
CA ARG A 388 -26.53 5.40 36.01
C ARG A 388 -27.78 4.85 35.37
N ASN A 389 -27.72 3.62 34.88
CA ASN A 389 -28.90 2.93 34.37
C ASN A 389 -29.91 2.70 35.51
N PRO A 390 -31.20 3.04 35.31
CA PRO A 390 -32.23 2.85 36.33
C PRO A 390 -32.44 1.37 36.67
N GLU A 391 -32.22 0.47 35.71
CA GLU A 391 -32.32 -0.98 35.91
C GLU A 391 -31.22 -1.51 36.84
N ASP A 392 -29.99 -1.02 36.68
CA ASP A 392 -28.88 -1.42 37.54
C ASP A 392 -29.07 -0.87 38.96
N ILE A 393 -29.62 0.34 39.10
CA ILE A 393 -30.02 0.90 40.41
C ILE A 393 -31.11 0.04 41.07
N ALA A 394 -32.12 -0.39 40.31
CA ALA A 394 -33.21 -1.22 40.80
C ALA A 394 -32.69 -2.58 41.31
N ARG A 395 -31.80 -3.22 40.52
CA ARG A 395 -31.14 -4.48 40.86
C ARG A 395 -30.30 -4.34 42.13
N ALA A 396 -29.48 -3.30 42.23
CA ALA A 396 -28.62 -3.05 43.39
C ALA A 396 -29.41 -2.79 44.68
N ARG A 397 -30.59 -2.16 44.58
CA ARG A 397 -31.43 -1.84 45.74
C ARG A 397 -32.48 -2.92 46.06
N GLY A 398 -32.65 -3.92 45.20
CA GLY A 398 -33.73 -4.91 45.32
C GLY A 398 -35.14 -4.30 45.27
N LYS A 399 -35.28 -3.11 44.68
CA LYS A 399 -36.55 -2.36 44.62
C LYS A 399 -36.89 -2.04 43.17
N LYS A 400 -38.15 -2.24 42.79
CA LYS A 400 -38.65 -1.88 41.45
C LYS A 400 -38.55 -0.35 41.26
N MET A 401 -37.76 0.09 40.29
CA MET A 401 -37.75 1.48 39.83
C MET A 401 -38.83 1.65 38.76
N VAL A 402 -39.91 2.36 39.10
CA VAL A 402 -41.04 2.59 38.20
C VAL A 402 -40.92 3.96 37.55
N ASP A 403 -40.92 3.99 36.22
CA ASP A 403 -41.12 5.22 35.47
C ASP A 403 -42.60 5.60 35.47
N VAL A 404 -42.96 6.58 36.31
CA VAL A 404 -44.32 7.10 36.47
C VAL A 404 -44.90 7.56 35.14
N ARG A 405 -44.06 8.18 34.29
CA ARG A 405 -44.51 8.75 33.02
C ARG A 405 -44.81 7.65 32.01
N LYS A 406 -44.04 6.56 32.00
CA LYS A 406 -44.33 5.39 31.15
C LYS A 406 -45.61 4.68 31.57
N VAL A 407 -45.84 4.54 32.88
CA VAL A 407 -47.05 3.91 33.43
C VAL A 407 -48.29 4.72 33.10
N TYR A 408 -48.26 6.03 33.32
CA TYR A 408 -49.42 6.91 33.09
C TYR A 408 -49.93 6.84 31.65
N TYR A 409 -49.03 6.80 30.67
CA TYR A 409 -49.38 6.75 29.24
C TYR A 409 -49.40 5.33 28.66
N SER A 410 -49.33 4.29 29.50
CA SER A 410 -49.37 2.88 29.08
C SER A 410 -48.36 2.51 27.98
N GLY A 411 -47.21 3.18 27.93
CA GLY A 411 -46.18 2.96 26.92
C GLY A 411 -46.52 3.41 25.49
N ARG A 412 -47.60 4.18 25.26
CA ARG A 412 -47.88 4.82 23.97
C ARG A 412 -47.11 6.13 23.86
N TYR A 413 -45.93 6.08 23.25
CA TYR A 413 -45.11 7.25 22.91
C TYR A 413 -44.54 7.14 21.51
#